data_AF-A0A7S1LAD5-F1
#
_entry.id   AF-A0A7S1LAD5-F1
#
_cell.length_a   1.000
_cell.length_b   1.000
_cell.length_c   1.000
_cell.angle_alpha   90.00
_cell.angle_beta   90.00
_cell.angle_gamma   90.00
#
_symmetry.space_group_name_H-M   'P 1'
#
loop_
_entity.id
_entity.type
_entity.pdbx_description
1 polymer ?
#
loop_
_entity_poly.entity_id
_entity_poly.type
_entity_poly.pdbx_seq_one_letter_code
_entity_poly.pdbx_strand_id
1 'polypeptide(L)'
;DPRTLDKLMDGVCCTSDDSHMWMAPFVKATPLVDPRTGVHAEAPAMSNLLRVDFGDARQEVAGFNIWNYNKNVEDTCRGVREFSVYCDDRYIATFLCRKAPGHVHFDFKQVVLLDQPPCADCNVRRVAVPSVAPRMPSRGRGERQPTRE
;
A
#
# COMPACT_ATOMS: atom_id res chain seq x y z
N ASP A 1 -5.02 -9.70 15.89
CA ASP A 1 -3.72 -9.76 15.18
C ASP A 1 -2.98 -8.47 15.52
N PRO A 2 -1.75 -8.51 16.05
CA PRO A 2 -0.98 -7.31 16.42
C PRO A 2 -0.46 -6.49 15.23
N ARG A 3 -0.60 -7.01 14.00
CA ARG A 3 -0.02 -6.43 12.77
C ARG A 3 -0.89 -5.32 12.18
N THR A 4 -1.09 -4.27 12.97
CA THR A 4 -1.98 -3.14 12.69
C THR A 4 -1.26 -1.98 11.99
N LEU A 5 -2.01 -1.00 11.49
CA LEU A 5 -1.49 0.09 10.64
C LEU A 5 -0.41 0.95 11.34
N ASP A 6 -0.47 1.08 12.65
CA ASP A 6 0.52 1.81 13.46
C ASP A 6 1.94 1.25 13.31
N LYS A 7 2.10 -0.02 12.93
CA LYS A 7 3.42 -0.65 12.69
C LYS A 7 4.18 -0.07 11.51
N LEU A 8 3.52 0.69 10.63
CA LEU A 8 4.22 1.43 9.58
C LEU A 8 5.11 2.55 10.14
N MET A 9 4.79 3.06 11.33
CA MET A 9 5.39 4.27 11.91
C MET A 9 5.80 4.08 13.39
N ASP A 10 5.99 2.83 13.84
CA ASP A 10 6.34 2.52 15.23
C ASP A 10 7.83 2.70 15.56
N GLY A 11 8.65 3.00 14.54
CA GLY A 11 10.09 3.24 14.65
C GLY A 11 10.98 1.99 14.54
N VAL A 12 10.41 0.79 14.41
CA VAL A 12 11.16 -0.49 14.36
C VAL A 12 11.08 -1.11 12.97
N CYS A 13 11.85 -0.58 12.01
CA CYS A 13 11.71 -0.97 10.60
C CYS A 13 12.55 -2.20 10.18
N CYS A 14 13.79 -2.32 10.67
CA CYS A 14 14.67 -3.45 10.35
C CYS A 14 14.47 -4.58 11.37
N THR A 15 13.46 -5.41 11.14
CA THR A 15 13.02 -6.43 12.11
C THR A 15 12.62 -7.74 11.42
N SER A 16 12.66 -8.84 12.17
CA SER A 16 12.01 -10.12 11.82
C SER A 16 10.89 -10.49 12.80
N ASP A 17 10.65 -9.66 13.82
CA ASP A 17 9.53 -9.80 14.75
C ASP A 17 8.25 -9.26 14.10
N ASP A 18 7.24 -10.11 13.98
CA ASP A 18 5.98 -9.76 13.34
C ASP A 18 5.11 -8.84 14.19
N SER A 19 5.42 -8.65 15.48
CA SER A 19 4.78 -7.64 16.32
C SER A 19 5.05 -6.20 15.85
N HIS A 20 6.12 -6.01 15.07
CA HIS A 20 6.56 -4.75 14.47
C HIS A 20 6.29 -4.67 12.96
N MET A 21 5.45 -5.55 12.42
CA MET A 21 5.13 -5.59 10.99
C MET A 21 3.66 -5.24 10.75
N TRP A 22 3.37 -4.49 9.68
CA TRP A 22 2.00 -4.29 9.25
C TRP A 22 1.55 -5.39 8.28
N MET A 23 0.32 -5.86 8.43
CA MET A 23 -0.37 -6.60 7.38
C MET A 23 -1.59 -5.84 6.91
N ALA A 24 -1.61 -5.56 5.62
CA ALA A 24 -2.78 -4.96 5.01
C ALA A 24 -3.99 -5.90 5.11
N PRO A 25 -5.20 -5.37 5.34
CA PRO A 25 -6.43 -6.15 5.27
C PRO A 25 -6.53 -6.86 3.92
N PHE A 26 -6.83 -8.16 3.96
CA PHE A 26 -7.12 -8.91 2.74
C PHE A 26 -8.63 -9.03 2.57
N VAL A 27 -9.17 -8.26 1.63
CA VAL A 27 -10.56 -8.39 1.21
C VAL A 27 -10.59 -9.32 0.00
N LYS A 28 -11.13 -10.53 0.20
CA LYS A 28 -11.41 -11.42 -0.92
C LYS A 28 -12.37 -10.72 -1.88
N ALA A 29 -12.03 -10.71 -3.16
CA ALA A 29 -12.95 -10.28 -4.21
C ALA A 29 -14.24 -11.11 -4.08
N THR A 30 -15.33 -10.47 -3.66
CA THR A 30 -16.65 -11.10 -3.67
C THR A 30 -17.03 -11.30 -5.13
N PRO A 31 -17.35 -12.51 -5.58
CA PRO A 31 -17.82 -12.72 -6.94
C PRO A 31 -19.07 -11.86 -7.16
N LEU A 32 -19.04 -10.99 -8.18
CA LEU A 32 -20.26 -10.33 -8.62
C LEU A 32 -21.08 -11.39 -9.34
N VAL A 33 -22.11 -11.91 -8.67
CA VAL A 33 -23.10 -12.77 -9.31
C VAL A 33 -24.03 -11.85 -10.09
N ASP A 34 -23.94 -11.85 -11.41
CA ASP A 34 -24.97 -11.24 -12.25
C ASP A 34 -26.23 -12.14 -12.21
N PRO A 35 -27.35 -11.67 -11.63
CA PRO A 35 -28.58 -12.45 -11.50
C PRO A 35 -29.19 -12.87 -12.86
N ARG A 36 -28.77 -12.25 -13.97
CA ARG A 36 -29.33 -12.47 -15.31
C ARG A 36 -28.51 -13.42 -16.17
N THR A 37 -27.20 -13.50 -15.94
CA THR A 37 -26.28 -14.25 -16.83
C THR A 37 -25.62 -15.43 -16.14
N GLY A 38 -25.66 -15.51 -14.80
CA GLY A 38 -25.01 -16.59 -14.04
C GLY A 38 -23.48 -16.61 -14.20
N VAL A 39 -22.91 -15.60 -14.85
CA VAL A 39 -21.47 -15.49 -15.07
C VAL A 39 -20.84 -14.94 -13.79
N HIS A 40 -19.83 -15.65 -13.27
CA HIS A 40 -18.95 -15.12 -12.24
C HIS A 40 -18.06 -14.04 -12.86
N ALA A 41 -18.48 -12.78 -12.82
CA ALA A 41 -17.56 -11.69 -13.08
C ALA A 41 -16.60 -11.61 -11.87
N GLU A 42 -15.32 -11.88 -12.12
CA GLU A 42 -14.28 -11.70 -11.11
C GLU A 42 -14.22 -10.21 -10.75
N ALA A 43 -14.62 -9.85 -9.53
CA ALA A 43 -14.47 -8.49 -9.07
C ALA A 43 -12.97 -8.13 -9.09
N PRO A 44 -12.58 -6.96 -9.60
CA PRO A 44 -11.18 -6.58 -9.68
C PRO A 44 -10.54 -6.66 -8.30
N ALA A 45 -9.35 -7.26 -8.22
CA ALA A 45 -8.59 -7.37 -6.99
C ALA A 45 -8.45 -5.98 -6.35
N MET A 46 -9.00 -5.82 -5.14
CA MET A 46 -8.92 -4.57 -4.41
C MET A 46 -7.48 -4.35 -3.96
N SER A 47 -6.83 -3.34 -4.53
CA SER A 47 -5.51 -2.90 -4.08
C SER A 47 -5.65 -2.16 -2.75
N ASN A 48 -4.65 -2.31 -1.88
CA ASN A 48 -4.58 -1.55 -0.65
C ASN A 48 -4.04 -0.14 -0.95
N LEU A 49 -4.74 0.88 -0.47
CA LEU A 49 -4.32 2.29 -0.60
C LEU A 49 -3.84 2.80 0.76
N LEU A 50 -2.57 3.19 0.82
CA LEU A 50 -2.01 3.97 1.92
C LEU A 50 -2.00 5.45 1.54
N ARG A 51 -2.57 6.29 2.42
CA ARG A 51 -2.53 7.74 2.29
C ARG A 51 -1.78 8.32 3.48
N VAL A 52 -0.75 9.10 3.19
CA VAL A 52 -0.01 9.89 4.17
C VAL A 52 -0.41 11.34 3.97
N ASP A 53 -0.89 11.98 5.04
CA ASP A 53 -1.36 13.36 5.02
C ASP A 53 -0.44 14.20 5.92
N PHE A 54 0.21 15.22 5.35
CA PHE A 54 1.12 16.11 6.07
C PHE A 54 0.40 17.31 6.70
N GLY A 55 -0.94 17.38 6.60
CA GLY A 55 -1.74 18.49 7.09
C GLY A 55 -1.70 19.71 6.17
N ASP A 56 -1.95 20.90 6.74
CA ASP A 56 -2.14 22.13 5.95
C ASP A 56 -0.82 22.79 5.50
N ALA A 57 0.30 22.42 6.11
CA ALA A 57 1.60 22.98 5.77
C ALA A 57 2.18 22.27 4.53
N ARG A 58 2.66 23.04 3.55
CA ARG A 58 3.34 22.48 2.37
C ARG A 58 4.62 21.78 2.82
N GLN A 59 4.72 20.49 2.51
CA GLN A 59 5.91 19.68 2.75
C GLN A 59 6.56 19.29 1.42
N GLU A 60 7.87 19.49 1.32
CA GLU A 60 8.67 18.92 0.22
C GLU A 60 9.15 17.53 0.61
N VAL A 61 8.88 16.54 -0.25
CA VAL A 61 9.21 15.13 -0.04
C VAL A 61 10.06 14.63 -1.21
N ALA A 62 11.34 14.34 -0.94
CA ALA A 62 12.25 13.81 -1.95
C ALA A 62 12.07 12.30 -2.19
N GLY A 63 11.61 11.57 -1.19
CA GLY A 63 11.61 10.11 -1.20
C GLY A 63 11.18 9.51 0.13
N PHE A 64 11.19 8.19 0.20
CA PHE A 64 10.92 7.43 1.42
C PHE A 64 11.65 6.08 1.40
N ASN A 65 11.71 5.44 2.55
CA ASN A 65 12.31 4.12 2.71
C ASN A 65 11.20 3.08 2.90
N ILE A 66 11.37 1.91 2.29
CA ILE A 66 10.50 0.75 2.52
C ILE A 66 11.33 -0.38 3.11
N TRP A 67 10.81 -0.98 4.17
CA TRP A 67 11.21 -2.30 4.66
C TRP A 67 10.05 -3.25 4.38
N ASN A 68 10.28 -4.22 3.50
CA ASN A 68 9.23 -5.16 3.10
C ASN A 68 9.04 -6.24 4.20
N TYR A 69 7.93 -6.99 4.14
CA TYR A 69 7.59 -7.98 5.17
C TYR A 69 8.70 -9.04 5.36
N ASN A 70 9.25 -9.16 6.58
CA ASN A 70 10.54 -9.82 6.83
C ASN A 70 10.54 -10.87 7.96
N LYS A 71 9.42 -11.54 8.22
CA LYS A 71 9.31 -12.48 9.36
C LYS A 71 10.32 -13.64 9.30
N ASN A 72 10.35 -14.36 8.18
CA ASN A 72 11.27 -15.46 7.88
C ASN A 72 11.34 -15.67 6.35
N VAL A 73 12.22 -16.55 5.89
CA VAL A 73 12.48 -16.77 4.45
C VAL A 73 11.22 -17.24 3.70
N GLU A 74 10.36 -18.01 4.36
CA GLU A 74 9.12 -18.56 3.83
C GLU A 74 8.04 -17.47 3.71
N ASP A 75 7.85 -16.67 4.76
CA ASP A 75 6.80 -15.67 4.91
C ASP A 75 7.11 -14.35 4.20
N THR A 76 8.36 -14.07 3.84
CA THR A 76 8.77 -12.86 3.08
C THR A 76 8.09 -12.76 1.71
N CYS A 77 7.48 -13.84 1.20
CA CYS A 77 6.65 -13.80 -0.01
C CYS A 77 5.35 -13.00 0.15
N ARG A 78 4.94 -12.68 1.38
CA ARG A 78 3.77 -11.86 1.70
C ARG A 78 4.00 -10.36 1.49
N GLY A 79 5.25 -9.98 1.26
CA GLY A 79 5.64 -8.60 1.03
C GLY A 79 5.02 -8.01 -0.25
N VAL A 80 5.07 -6.69 -0.34
CA VAL A 80 4.64 -5.96 -1.54
C VAL A 80 5.58 -6.32 -2.69
N ARG A 81 5.03 -6.68 -3.85
CA ARG A 81 5.80 -6.92 -5.08
C ARG A 81 6.02 -5.64 -5.87
N GLU A 82 4.99 -4.82 -5.94
CA GLU A 82 4.92 -3.60 -6.74
C GLU A 82 3.94 -2.62 -6.08
N PHE A 83 4.24 -1.32 -6.15
CA PHE A 83 3.35 -0.27 -5.67
C PHE A 83 3.44 0.96 -6.58
N SER A 84 2.34 1.67 -6.71
CA SER A 84 2.27 2.94 -7.42
C SER A 84 2.26 4.09 -6.42
N VAL A 85 3.03 5.14 -6.70
CA VAL A 85 3.10 6.35 -5.87
C VAL A 85 2.34 7.48 -6.55
N TYR A 86 1.55 8.18 -5.75
CA TYR A 86 0.86 9.40 -6.13
C TYR A 86 1.25 10.51 -5.15
N CYS A 87 1.49 11.71 -5.66
CA CYS A 87 1.68 12.94 -4.87
C CYS A 87 0.55 13.89 -5.21
N ASP A 88 -0.25 14.31 -4.22
CA ASP A 88 -1.45 15.14 -4.42
C ASP A 88 -2.35 14.63 -5.56
N ASP A 89 -2.68 13.34 -5.52
CA ASP A 89 -3.45 12.59 -6.52
C ASP A 89 -2.82 12.49 -7.92
N ARG A 90 -1.60 13.04 -8.12
CA ARG A 90 -0.85 12.92 -9.38
C ARG A 90 0.06 11.71 -9.34
N TYR A 91 -0.09 10.83 -10.32
CA TYR A 91 0.79 9.68 -10.49
C TYR A 91 2.24 10.10 -10.68
N ILE A 92 3.14 9.50 -9.92
CA ILE A 92 4.59 9.69 -10.04
C ILE A 92 5.18 8.54 -10.85
N ALA A 93 5.14 7.32 -10.29
CA ALA A 93 5.67 6.12 -10.92
C ALA A 93 5.17 4.87 -10.19
N THR A 94 5.41 3.72 -10.83
CA THR A 94 5.25 2.40 -10.24
C THR A 94 6.63 1.84 -9.97
N PHE A 95 6.83 1.34 -8.76
CA PHE A 95 8.11 0.83 -8.29
C PHE A 95 7.98 -0.65 -7.96
N LEU A 96 9.00 -1.43 -8.32
CA LEU A 96 9.15 -2.80 -7.86
C LEU A 96 9.75 -2.80 -6.45
N CYS A 97 9.17 -3.59 -5.56
CA CYS A 97 9.72 -3.84 -4.23
C CYS A 97 10.58 -5.11 -4.25
N ARG A 98 11.78 -5.01 -3.67
CA ARG A 98 12.60 -6.19 -3.40
C ARG A 98 11.93 -7.02 -2.29
N LYS A 99 11.99 -8.34 -2.46
CA LYS A 99 11.64 -9.29 -1.39
C LYS A 99 12.64 -9.10 -0.24
N ALA A 100 12.14 -9.10 1.01
CA ALA A 100 13.00 -9.02 2.18
C ALA A 100 13.76 -10.35 2.41
N PRO A 101 14.92 -10.33 3.08
CA PRO A 101 15.82 -11.50 3.16
C PRO A 101 15.37 -12.60 4.13
N GLY A 102 14.46 -12.31 5.07
CA GLY A 102 14.02 -13.22 6.13
C GLY A 102 14.93 -13.26 7.35
N HIS A 103 15.88 -12.32 7.45
CA HIS A 103 16.78 -12.14 8.58
C HIS A 103 17.18 -10.66 8.72
N VAL A 104 17.90 -10.29 9.78
CA VAL A 104 18.27 -8.89 10.11
C VAL A 104 19.78 -8.67 10.22
N HIS A 105 20.57 -9.37 9.40
CA HIS A 105 22.04 -9.25 9.45
C HIS A 105 22.55 -7.92 8.86
N PHE A 106 21.71 -7.23 8.09
CA PHE A 106 21.99 -5.93 7.48
C PHE A 106 20.69 -5.15 7.32
N ASP A 107 20.80 -3.83 7.16
CA ASP A 107 19.66 -2.99 6.82
C ASP A 107 19.22 -3.26 5.37
N PHE A 108 18.08 -3.94 5.22
CA PHE A 108 17.52 -4.34 3.94
C PHE A 108 16.60 -3.29 3.31
N LYS A 109 16.62 -2.05 3.80
CA LYS A 109 15.79 -0.96 3.27
C LYS A 109 15.91 -0.82 1.76
N GLN A 110 14.81 -0.45 1.13
CA GLN A 110 14.78 0.05 -0.23
C GLN A 110 14.46 1.54 -0.19
N VAL A 111 15.38 2.34 -0.72
CA VAL A 111 15.19 3.78 -0.89
C VAL A 111 14.37 4.02 -2.16
N VAL A 112 13.32 4.82 -2.03
CA VAL A 112 12.44 5.25 -3.12
C VAL A 112 12.62 6.75 -3.29
N LEU A 113 13.22 7.16 -4.40
CA LEU A 113 13.41 8.56 -4.75
C LEU A 113 12.32 8.99 -5.74
N LEU A 114 11.62 10.08 -5.44
CA LEU A 114 10.48 10.56 -6.24
C LEU A 114 10.93 11.42 -7.43
N ASP A 115 12.13 12.00 -7.36
CA ASP A 115 12.77 12.76 -8.43
C ASP A 115 13.51 11.87 -9.45
N GLN A 116 13.72 10.59 -9.11
CA GLN A 116 14.36 9.58 -9.96
C GLN A 116 13.45 8.37 -10.18
N PRO A 117 12.26 8.56 -10.80
CA PRO A 117 11.36 7.45 -11.06
C PRO A 117 12.01 6.44 -12.03
N PRO A 118 11.69 5.13 -11.91
CA PRO A 118 12.13 4.12 -12.87
C PRO A 118 11.73 4.53 -14.30
N CYS A 119 12.64 4.38 -15.25
CA CYS A 119 12.33 4.61 -16.66
C CYS A 119 11.17 3.68 -17.08
N ALA A 120 10.22 4.19 -17.86
CA ALA A 120 9.01 3.46 -18.27
C ALA A 120 9.26 2.24 -19.18
N ASP A 121 10.52 1.91 -19.45
CA ASP A 121 10.94 0.85 -20.37
C ASP A 121 11.59 -0.32 -19.62
N CYS A 122 10.77 -1.30 -19.24
CA CYS A 122 11.23 -2.68 -19.05
C CYS A 122 10.09 -3.70 -19.13
N ASN A 123 9.46 -3.90 -20.31
CA ASN A 123 8.67 -5.11 -20.66
C ASN A 123 7.65 -5.67 -19.64
N VAL A 124 7.20 -4.89 -18.65
CA VAL A 124 6.11 -5.28 -17.76
C VAL A 124 4.82 -5.01 -18.52
N ARG A 125 3.97 -6.03 -18.64
CA ARG A 125 2.62 -5.92 -19.22
C ARG A 125 2.01 -4.59 -18.78
N ARG A 126 1.72 -3.70 -19.72
CA ARG A 126 1.00 -2.44 -19.46
C ARG A 126 -0.38 -2.81 -18.92
N VAL A 127 -0.49 -3.03 -17.62
CA VAL A 127 -1.75 -2.82 -16.92
C VAL A 127 -1.99 -1.32 -17.07
N ALA A 128 -3.13 -0.94 -17.64
CA ALA A 128 -3.48 0.46 -17.83
C ALA A 128 -3.42 1.15 -16.46
N VAL A 129 -2.38 1.96 -16.23
CA VAL A 129 -2.21 2.65 -14.95
C VAL A 129 -3.22 3.79 -14.92
N PRO A 130 -4.15 3.82 -13.95
CA PRO A 130 -5.05 4.96 -13.82
C PRO A 130 -4.22 6.21 -13.52
N SER A 131 -4.41 7.27 -14.33
CA SER A 131 -3.65 8.52 -14.15
C SER A 131 -4.02 9.27 -12.86
N VAL A 132 -5.04 8.80 -12.14
CA VAL A 132 -5.60 9.40 -10.94
C VAL A 132 -5.57 8.35 -9.83
N ALA A 133 -5.18 8.78 -8.62
CA ALA A 133 -5.23 7.93 -7.44
C ALA A 133 -6.65 7.34 -7.25
N PRO A 134 -6.79 6.09 -6.78
CA PRO A 134 -8.09 5.54 -6.43
C PRO A 134 -8.84 6.46 -5.48
N ARG A 135 -10.05 6.88 -5.85
CA ARG A 135 -10.87 7.75 -5.01
C ARG A 135 -11.31 6.99 -3.76
N MET A 136 -11.05 7.56 -2.59
CA MET A 136 -11.67 7.09 -1.35
C MET A 136 -13.20 7.28 -1.42
N PRO A 137 -13.99 6.38 -0.84
CA PRO A 137 -15.39 6.69 -0.54
C PRO A 137 -15.44 7.97 0.28
N SER A 138 -16.31 8.91 -0.07
CA SER A 138 -16.53 10.12 0.71
C SER A 138 -16.82 9.72 2.16
N ARG A 139 -16.03 10.19 3.13
CA ARG A 139 -16.37 10.03 4.55
C ARG A 139 -17.78 10.57 4.73
N GLY A 140 -18.73 9.69 5.05
CA GLY A 140 -20.07 10.07 5.44
C GLY A 140 -19.95 11.11 6.54
N ARG A 141 -20.54 12.28 6.32
CA ARG A 141 -20.59 13.38 7.28
C ARG A 141 -21.31 12.81 8.51
N GLY A 142 -20.56 12.46 9.55
CA GLY A 142 -21.13 11.94 10.78
C GLY A 142 -22.17 12.93 11.29
N GLU A 143 -23.43 12.50 11.31
CA GLU A 143 -24.49 13.23 12.00
C GLU A 143 -24.06 13.36 13.47
N ARG A 144 -23.73 14.59 13.88
CA ARG A 144 -23.63 14.91 15.30
C ARG A 144 -25.05 14.76 15.86
N GLN A 145 -25.31 13.70 16.61
CA GLN A 145 -26.50 13.66 17.46
C GLN A 145 -26.38 14.78 18.49
N PRO A 146 -27.38 15.67 18.61
CA PRO A 146 -27.40 16.63 19.70
C PRO A 146 -27.61 15.89 21.02
N THR A 147 -26.72 16.15 21.97
CA THR A 147 -26.87 15.79 23.39
C THR A 147 -28.20 16.34 23.89
N ARG A 148 -29.09 15.45 24.36
CA ARG A 148 -30.27 15.86 25.12
C ARG A 148 -29.81 16.25 26.53
N GLU A 149 -30.14 17.48 26.92
CA GLU A 149 -30.21 17.92 28.32
C GLU A 149 -31.33 17.20 29.08
#